data_AF-A0A1I1WYK3-F1
#
_entry.id   AF-A0A1I1WYK3-F1
#
_cell.length_a   1.000
_cell.length_b   1.000
_cell.length_c   1.000
_cell.angle_alpha   90.00
_cell.angle_beta   90.00
_cell.angle_gamma   90.00
#
_symmetry.space_group_name_H-M   'P 1'
#
loop_
_entity.id
_entity.type
_entity.pdbx_description
1 polymer ?
#
loop_
_entity_poly.entity_id
_entity_poly.type
_entity_poly.pdbx_seq_one_letter_code
_entity_poly.pdbx_strand_id
1 'polypeptide(L)' 'MRNGYAQTAVAPYSVRPLPGAPVAVPVARDVLDDPKATARQWTLADAVEHAKSDPWAGLLPSRGRSLGPARRRLRALER' A
#
# COMPACT_ATOMS: atom_id res chain seq x y z
N MET A 1 13.10 -4.24 -7.50
CA MET A 1 12.04 -5.27 -7.69
C MET A 1 11.66 -5.85 -6.32
N ARG A 2 10.38 -6.17 -6.07
CA ARG A 2 9.85 -6.75 -4.81
C ARG A 2 8.92 -7.97 -5.02
N ASN A 3 8.89 -8.51 -6.24
CA ASN A 3 7.99 -9.61 -6.65
C ASN A 3 8.72 -10.94 -6.91
N GLY A 4 10.00 -11.05 -6.56
CA GLY A 4 10.78 -12.27 -6.74
C GLY A 4 10.72 -13.19 -5.53
N TYR A 5 11.17 -14.44 -5.70
CA TYR A 5 11.24 -15.42 -4.62
C TYR A 5 12.09 -14.91 -3.44
N ALA A 6 11.64 -15.21 -2.22
CA ALA A 6 12.27 -14.81 -0.96
C ALA A 6 12.47 -13.30 -0.76
N GLN A 7 11.76 -12.44 -1.49
CA GLN A 7 11.79 -11.00 -1.26
C GLN A 7 10.73 -10.60 -0.21
N THR A 8 11.10 -9.69 0.68
CA THR A 8 10.23 -9.21 1.76
C THR A 8 9.61 -7.86 1.43
N ALA A 9 8.42 -7.63 1.97
CA ALA A 9 7.74 -6.34 2.02
C ALA A 9 7.34 -6.04 3.47
N VAL A 10 7.20 -4.76 3.79
CA VAL A 10 6.68 -4.35 5.11
C VAL A 10 5.20 -4.67 5.16
N ALA A 11 4.77 -5.40 6.19
CA ALA A 11 3.36 -5.69 6.38
C ALA A 11 2.58 -4.41 6.77
N PRO A 12 1.32 -4.26 6.32
CA PRO A 12 0.46 -3.16 6.75
C PRO A 12 0.42 -3.04 8.27
N TYR A 13 0.37 -1.80 8.76
CA TYR A 13 0.38 -1.43 10.18
C TYR A 13 1.65 -1.82 10.97
N SER A 14 2.70 -2.33 10.31
CA SER A 14 3.98 -2.56 10.98
C SER A 14 4.74 -1.26 11.21
N VAL A 15 5.31 -1.11 12.41
CA VAL A 15 6.21 0.00 12.77
C VAL A 15 7.55 -0.16 12.05
N ARG A 16 8.14 0.95 11.62
CA ARG A 16 9.47 1.00 11.02
C ARG A 16 10.51 1.41 12.07
N PRO A 17 11.71 0.79 12.07
CA PRO A 17 12.78 1.15 13.00
C PRO A 17 13.49 2.43 12.53
N LEU A 18 12.78 3.56 12.62
CA LEU A 18 13.24 4.89 12.23
C LEU A 18 12.87 5.90 13.32
N PRO A 19 13.59 7.04 13.45
CA PRO A 19 13.21 8.10 14.36
C PRO A 19 11.75 8.53 14.14
N GLY A 20 11.02 8.70 15.25
CA GLY A 20 9.59 9.04 15.24
C GLY A 20 8.65 7.84 15.05
N ALA A 21 9.17 6.60 14.97
CA ALA A 21 8.38 5.38 14.87
C ALA A 21 7.27 5.41 13.79
N PRO A 22 7.61 5.71 12.52
CA PRO A 22 6.61 5.77 11.44
C PRO A 22 6.01 4.38 11.16
N VAL A 23 4.74 4.35 10.77
CA VAL A 23 3.97 3.11 10.55
C VAL A 23 3.60 2.97 9.09
N ALA A 24 3.68 1.75 8.54
CA ALA A 24 3.23 1.45 7.18
C ALA A 24 1.69 1.39 7.09
N VAL A 25 1.06 2.55 7.17
CA VAL A 25 -0.40 2.71 7.25
C VAL A 25 -1.05 2.61 5.86
N PRO A 26 -2.06 1.72 5.68
CA PRO A 26 -2.98 1.77 4.55
C PRO A 26 -3.67 3.13 4.44
N VAL A 27 -3.79 3.65 3.22
CA VAL A 27 -4.46 4.92 2.95
C VAL A 27 -5.52 4.75 1.87
N ALA A 28 -6.52 5.61 1.92
CA ALA A 28 -7.50 5.75 0.85
C ALA A 28 -6.86 6.46 -0.36
N ARG A 29 -7.50 6.35 -1.53
CA ARG A 29 -6.92 6.80 -2.80
C ARG A 29 -6.76 8.32 -2.87
N ASP A 30 -7.69 9.05 -2.26
CA ASP A 30 -7.77 10.52 -2.14
C ASP A 30 -6.59 11.14 -1.38
N VAL A 31 -6.00 10.42 -0.42
CA VAL A 31 -4.77 10.85 0.27
C VAL A 31 -3.63 11.12 -0.74
N LEU A 32 -3.62 10.43 -1.88
CA LEU A 32 -2.58 10.61 -2.90
C LEU A 32 -2.76 11.89 -3.73
N ASP A 33 -3.91 12.55 -3.62
CA ASP A 33 -4.17 13.83 -4.26
C ASP A 33 -3.68 15.01 -3.38
N ASP A 34 -3.37 14.78 -2.11
CA ASP A 34 -2.80 15.80 -1.21
C ASP A 34 -1.29 15.99 -1.50
N PRO A 35 -0.86 17.18 -1.97
CA PRO A 35 0.56 17.45 -2.23
C PRO A 35 1.43 17.44 -0.96
N LYS A 36 0.83 17.48 0.22
CA LYS A 36 1.53 17.41 1.51
C LYS A 36 1.65 15.98 2.04
N ALA A 37 1.01 15.00 1.41
CA ALA A 37 1.08 13.60 1.83
C ALA A 37 2.53 13.11 1.82
N THR A 38 2.94 12.43 2.89
CA THR A 38 4.29 11.86 2.98
C THR A 38 4.24 10.41 3.45
N ALA A 39 5.24 9.62 3.05
CA ALA A 39 5.37 8.21 3.46
C ALA A 39 5.58 8.01 4.98
N ARG A 40 5.76 9.08 5.76
CA ARG A 40 5.98 9.05 7.22
C ARG A 40 4.98 9.92 7.97
N GLN A 41 3.83 10.19 7.37
CA GLN A 41 2.77 11.02 7.94
C GLN A 41 2.15 10.41 9.21
N TRP A 42 2.09 9.08 9.29
CA TRP A 42 1.57 8.37 10.46
C TRP A 42 2.68 7.69 11.26
N THR A 43 2.53 7.75 12.58
CA THR A 43 3.44 7.21 13.57
C THR A 43 2.71 6.30 14.55
N LEU A 44 3.45 5.63 15.42
CA LEU A 44 2.85 4.81 16.47
C LEU A 44 1.86 5.62 17.36
N ALA A 45 2.02 6.94 17.45
CA ALA A 45 1.16 7.80 18.26
C ALA A 45 -0.25 8.02 17.68
N ASP A 46 -0.41 7.94 16.34
CA ASP A 46 -1.64 8.31 15.64
C ASP A 46 -2.20 7.19 14.74
N ALA A 47 -1.40 6.18 14.42
CA ALA A 47 -1.77 5.14 13.45
C ALA A 47 -2.98 4.31 13.89
N VAL A 48 -3.17 4.10 15.19
CA VAL A 48 -4.32 3.36 15.74
C VAL A 48 -5.62 4.12 15.52
N GLU A 49 -5.61 5.44 15.73
CA GLU A 49 -6.80 6.27 15.49
C GLU A 49 -7.12 6.32 14.00
N HIS A 50 -6.11 6.44 13.14
CA HIS A 50 -6.31 6.38 11.69
C HIS A 50 -6.87 5.02 11.23
N ALA A 51 -6.40 3.91 11.80
CA ALA A 51 -6.85 2.56 11.43
C ALA A 51 -8.37 2.36 11.60
N LYS A 52 -9.01 3.11 12.51
CA LYS A 52 -10.47 3.07 12.70
C LYS A 52 -11.27 3.55 11.50
N SER A 53 -10.66 4.33 10.60
CA SER A 53 -11.29 4.76 9.35
C SER A 53 -11.41 3.64 8.31
N ASP A 54 -10.78 2.49 8.54
CA ASP A 54 -10.70 1.34 7.64
C ASP A 54 -10.47 1.73 6.16
N PRO A 55 -9.30 2.29 5.82
CA PRO A 55 -9.05 2.87 4.49
C PRO A 55 -9.12 1.87 3.34
N TRP A 56 -9.02 0.57 3.65
CA TRP A 56 -9.11 -0.52 2.67
C TRP A 56 -10.44 -1.28 2.76
N ALA A 57 -11.43 -0.74 3.47
CA ALA A 57 -12.80 -1.24 3.45
C ALA A 57 -13.27 -1.42 2.00
N GLY A 58 -13.66 -2.64 1.63
CA GLY A 58 -14.12 -2.95 0.27
C GLY A 58 -13.05 -2.93 -0.82
N LEU A 59 -11.78 -2.69 -0.48
CA LEU A 59 -10.68 -2.67 -1.45
C LEU A 59 -10.27 -4.08 -1.87
N LEU A 60 -10.40 -5.06 -0.97
CA LEU A 60 -10.21 -6.46 -1.30
C LEU A 60 -11.42 -6.96 -2.10
N PRO A 61 -11.26 -7.29 -3.40
CA PRO A 61 -12.36 -7.86 -4.15
C PRO A 61 -12.74 -9.20 -3.54
N SER A 62 -14.04 -9.50 -3.54
CA SER A 62 -14.57 -10.81 -3.13
C SER A 62 -14.02 -11.98 -3.97
N ARG A 63 -13.35 -11.69 -5.09
CA ARG A 63 -12.73 -12.67 -5.98
C ARG A 63 -11.39 -12.16 -6.51
N GLY A 64 -10.46 -13.08 -6.76
CA GLY A 64 -9.17 -12.78 -7.39
C GLY A 64 -9.31 -12.16 -8.79
N ARG A 65 -8.27 -11.42 -9.22
CA ARG A 65 -8.21 -10.79 -10.55
C ARG A 65 -7.25 -11.57 -11.47
N SER A 66 -7.65 -11.78 -12.73
CA SER A 66 -6.81 -12.45 -13.73
C SER A 66 -5.65 -11.58 -14.22
N LEU A 67 -4.47 -12.18 -14.38
CA LEU A 67 -3.29 -11.54 -14.98
C LEU A 67 -3.31 -11.53 -16.52
N GLY A 68 -4.25 -12.25 -17.16
CA GLY A 68 -4.33 -12.38 -18.61
C GLY A 68 -4.41 -11.04 -19.35
N PRO A 69 -5.30 -10.10 -18.96
CA PRO A 69 -5.36 -8.78 -19.58
C PRO A 69 -4.07 -7.97 -19.43
N ALA A 70 -3.43 -8.00 -18.26
CA ALA A 70 -2.16 -7.30 -18.02
C ALA A 70 -1.05 -7.87 -18.92
N ARG A 71 -0.96 -9.20 -19.04
CA ARG A 71 0.02 -9.87 -19.91
C ARG A 71 -0.15 -9.53 -21.39
N ARG A 72 -1.39 -9.43 -21.89
CA ARG A 72 -1.63 -9.01 -23.28
C ARG A 72 -1.17 -7.58 -23.55
N ARG A 73 -1.47 -6.65 -22.63
CA ARG A 73 -1.03 -5.25 -22.75
C ARG A 73 0.48 -5.13 -22.74
N LEU A 74 1.16 -5.85 -21.85
CA LEU A 74 2.62 -5.86 -21.79
C LEU A 74 3.25 -6.30 -23.13
N ARG A 75 2.80 -7.43 -23.69
CA ARG A 75 3.28 -7.93 -25.00
C ARG A 75 3.04 -6.98 -26.17
N ALA A 76 2.06 -6.08 -26.07
CA ALA A 76 1.79 -5.10 -27.12
C ALA A 76 2.77 -3.91 -27.06
N LEU A 77 3.37 -3.63 -25.90
CA LEU A 77 4.38 -2.58 -25.71
C LEU A 77 5.80 -3.05 -26.08
N GLU A 78 6.02 -4.36 -26.12
CA GLU A 78 7.30 -5.00 -26.48
C GLU A 78 7.46 -5.21 -28.00
N ARG A 79 6.54 -4.65 -28.80
CA ARG A 79 6.60 -4.59 -30.27
C ARG A 79 6.91 -3.17 -30.70
#